data_AF-A0A425Y4A9-F1
#
_entry.id   AF-A0A425Y4A9-F1
#
_cell.length_a   1.000
_cell.length_b   1.000
_cell.length_c   1.000
_cell.angle_alpha   90.00
_cell.angle_beta   90.00
_cell.angle_gamma   90.00
#
_symmetry.space_group_name_H-M   'P 1'
#
loop_
_entity.id
_entity.type
_entity.pdbx_description
1 polymer ?
#
loop_
_entity_poly.entity_id
_entity_poly.type
_entity_poly.pdbx_seq_one_letter_code
_entity_poly.pdbx_strand_id
1 'polypeptide(L)'
;MGDNIYELEIYLPRAGTYDVDLHVYKDGFEELLTKQITIAQDDPDYLDNMTLVWSDEFDGTEINTDYWTFETGSGGWGNNELQNYTNGDNAEIADGKLIITVRKENEFKVAGSYTSTRMISKGKKEFTYGRMEVRAKLPSGTGMWPAIWMLGGNISTEGWPACGEIDIMEYVGYQPDVVHATVHTTSGSGANGDGSSKALETAEEAFHVYGLIWDAKEMIFYIDSPENVTHTYAPFNKTASNWPFDLSQFFILNVAVGGNWGGVQGVDNTIFPQSMAVDYVRVYQSN
;
A
#
# COMPACT_ATOMS: atom_id res chain seq x y z
N MET A 1 -33.80 3.33 42.24
CA MET A 1 -33.41 2.91 40.88
C MET A 1 -32.13 3.66 40.62
N GLY A 2 -31.01 2.95 40.44
CA GLY A 2 -29.74 3.61 40.13
C GLY A 2 -29.78 4.13 38.70
N ASP A 3 -29.21 5.31 38.47
CA ASP A 3 -29.02 5.81 37.12
C ASP A 3 -28.01 4.90 36.42
N ASN A 4 -28.43 4.26 35.32
CA ASN A 4 -27.51 3.53 34.46
C ASN A 4 -26.80 4.57 33.59
N ILE A 5 -25.59 4.97 33.98
CA ILE A 5 -24.72 5.83 33.19
C ILE A 5 -23.94 4.94 32.22
N TYR A 6 -24.00 5.27 30.93
CA TYR A 6 -23.18 4.66 29.89
C TYR A 6 -22.19 5.72 29.39
N GLU A 7 -20.90 5.42 29.42
CA GLU A 7 -19.83 6.29 28.93
C GLU A 7 -19.30 5.75 27.60
N LEU A 8 -19.14 6.64 26.62
CA LEU A 8 -18.53 6.37 25.33
C LEU A 8 -17.46 7.43 25.09
N GLU A 9 -16.24 6.97 24.83
CA GLU A 9 -15.12 7.83 24.44
C GLU A 9 -14.89 7.66 22.94
N ILE A 10 -14.76 8.79 22.22
CA ILE A 10 -14.45 8.82 20.79
C ILE A 10 -13.30 9.81 20.61
N TYR A 11 -12.24 9.37 19.94
CA TYR A 11 -11.13 10.22 19.56
C TYR A 11 -11.35 10.78 18.15
N LEU A 12 -11.39 12.10 18.02
CA LEU A 12 -11.55 12.83 16.75
C LEU A 12 -10.28 13.67 16.53
N PRO A 13 -9.23 13.11 15.90
CA PRO A 13 -7.90 13.75 15.82
C PRO A 13 -7.85 14.97 14.89
N ARG A 14 -8.89 15.21 14.10
CA ARG A 14 -8.86 16.20 13.04
C ARG A 14 -9.89 17.30 13.32
N ALA A 15 -9.56 18.53 12.96
CA ALA A 15 -10.48 19.67 12.99
C ALA A 15 -11.66 19.42 12.05
N GLY A 16 -12.84 19.84 12.45
CA GLY A 16 -14.01 19.70 11.61
C GLY A 16 -15.28 19.52 12.40
N THR A 17 -16.37 19.33 11.67
CA THR A 17 -17.68 19.07 12.24
C THR A 17 -18.06 17.64 11.95
N TYR A 18 -18.36 16.90 13.01
CA TYR A 18 -18.68 15.49 13.01
C TYR A 18 -20.10 15.31 13.51
N ASP A 19 -20.90 14.55 12.78
CA ASP A 19 -22.18 14.07 13.30
C ASP A 19 -21.93 12.71 13.98
N VAL A 20 -22.24 12.63 15.27
CA VAL A 20 -22.12 11.41 16.08
C VAL A 20 -23.52 10.87 16.34
N ASP A 21 -23.78 9.70 15.76
CA ASP A 21 -25.05 8.99 15.85
C ASP A 21 -25.01 7.93 16.96
N LEU A 22 -25.90 8.08 17.94
CA LEU A 22 -26.14 7.08 18.98
C LEU A 22 -27.42 6.31 18.63
N HIS A 23 -27.28 5.03 18.27
CA HIS A 23 -28.39 4.11 18.07
C HIS A 23 -28.67 3.34 19.37
N VAL A 24 -29.90 3.46 19.89
CA VAL A 24 -30.35 2.76 21.09
C VAL A 24 -31.40 1.71 20.73
N TYR A 25 -31.14 0.45 21.08
CA TYR A 25 -32.03 -0.67 20.77
C TYR A 25 -32.62 -1.31 22.02
N LYS A 26 -33.92 -1.63 21.98
CA LYS A 26 -34.58 -2.48 22.99
C LYS A 26 -35.84 -3.13 22.44
N ASP A 27 -35.95 -4.46 22.51
CA ASP A 27 -37.18 -5.21 22.17
C ASP A 27 -37.82 -4.84 20.81
N GLY A 28 -37.00 -4.56 19.79
CA GLY A 28 -37.47 -4.15 18.46
C GLY A 28 -37.75 -2.64 18.30
N PHE A 29 -37.52 -1.84 19.34
CA PHE A 29 -37.45 -0.38 19.26
C PHE A 29 -36.02 0.06 18.92
N GLU A 30 -35.91 1.06 18.05
CA GLU A 30 -34.68 1.78 17.71
C GLU A 30 -34.94 3.28 17.88
N GLU A 31 -34.05 3.97 18.59
CA GLU A 31 -33.98 5.42 18.66
C GLU A 31 -32.60 5.88 18.19
N LEU A 32 -32.59 6.89 17.31
CA LEU A 32 -31.39 7.53 16.80
C LEU A 32 -31.27 8.93 17.39
N LEU A 33 -30.16 9.19 18.08
CA LEU A 33 -29.78 10.53 18.55
C LEU A 33 -28.53 10.99 17.82
N THR A 34 -28.65 12.04 17.02
CA THR A 34 -27.50 12.68 16.37
C THR A 34 -27.02 13.87 17.18
N LYS A 35 -25.73 13.91 17.49
CA LYS A 35 -25.07 15.06 18.09
C LYS A 35 -23.94 15.55 17.19
N GLN A 36 -24.00 16.81 16.81
CA GLN A 36 -22.92 17.46 16.10
C GLN A 36 -21.82 17.90 17.07
N ILE A 37 -20.57 17.52 16.79
CA ILE A 37 -19.37 17.86 17.55
C ILE A 37 -18.43 18.62 16.62
N THR A 38 -17.93 19.77 17.07
CA THR A 38 -16.92 20.53 16.33
C THR A 38 -15.58 20.46 17.05
N ILE A 39 -14.56 20.01 16.34
CA ILE A 39 -13.16 20.03 16.76
C ILE A 39 -12.49 21.24 16.10
N ALA A 40 -11.91 22.13 16.91
CA ALA A 40 -11.43 23.42 16.44
C ALA A 40 -10.10 23.35 15.67
N GLN A 41 -9.24 22.40 16.01
CA GLN A 41 -7.91 22.23 15.43
C GLN A 41 -7.55 20.74 15.39
N ASP A 42 -6.69 20.36 14.44
CA ASP A 42 -6.11 19.02 14.41
C ASP A 42 -5.30 18.79 15.70
N ASP A 43 -5.26 17.54 16.16
CA ASP A 43 -4.37 17.10 17.23
C ASP A 43 -2.93 17.13 16.69
N PRO A 44 -2.06 18.02 17.23
CA PRO A 44 -0.68 18.10 16.78
C PRO A 44 0.10 16.82 17.05
N ASP A 45 -0.34 16.01 18.02
CA ASP A 45 0.32 14.79 18.45
C ASP A 45 -0.33 13.54 17.82
N TYR A 46 -1.22 13.70 16.83
CA TYR A 46 -1.97 12.59 16.21
C TYR A 46 -1.07 11.44 15.76
N LEU A 47 0.03 11.75 15.06
CA LEU A 47 0.97 10.74 14.57
C LEU A 47 1.74 10.07 15.72
N ASP A 48 2.09 10.84 16.74
CA ASP A 48 2.83 10.35 17.92
C ASP A 48 1.96 9.48 18.82
N ASN A 49 0.64 9.68 18.78
CA ASN A 49 -0.35 8.90 19.53
C ASN A 49 -0.75 7.59 18.83
N MET A 50 -0.34 7.36 17.58
CA MET A 50 -0.59 6.09 16.91
C MET A 50 0.23 4.95 17.52
N THR A 51 -0.39 3.80 17.70
CA THR A 51 0.26 2.60 18.24
C THR A 51 0.39 1.53 17.17
N LEU A 52 1.43 0.69 17.28
CA LEU A 52 1.65 -0.43 16.36
C LEU A 52 0.54 -1.46 16.55
N VAL A 53 -0.27 -1.68 15.52
CA VAL A 53 -1.40 -2.64 15.54
C VAL A 53 -1.10 -3.92 14.77
N TRP A 54 -0.19 -3.87 13.80
CA TRP A 54 0.28 -5.04 13.08
C TRP A 54 1.67 -4.78 12.49
N SER A 55 2.50 -5.83 12.46
CA SER A 55 3.73 -5.84 11.68
C SER A 55 4.09 -7.22 11.18
N ASP A 56 4.91 -7.24 10.13
CA ASP A 56 5.75 -8.37 9.75
C ASP A 56 7.20 -7.87 9.70
N GLU A 57 7.99 -8.33 10.66
CA GLU A 57 9.42 -7.99 10.79
C GLU A 57 10.32 -8.96 10.02
N PHE A 58 9.74 -10.02 9.42
CA PHE A 58 10.48 -11.02 8.66
C PHE A 58 11.65 -11.68 9.44
N ASP A 59 11.56 -11.74 10.77
CA ASP A 59 12.57 -12.35 11.66
C ASP A 59 12.54 -13.89 11.71
N GLY A 60 11.51 -14.50 11.10
CA GLY A 60 11.33 -15.95 11.05
C GLY A 60 12.30 -16.64 10.07
N THR A 61 12.03 -17.92 9.80
CA THR A 61 12.75 -18.69 8.76
C THR A 61 11.93 -18.91 7.50
N GLU A 62 10.64 -18.59 7.55
CA GLU A 62 9.68 -18.81 6.47
C GLU A 62 8.72 -17.62 6.38
N ILE A 63 8.17 -17.40 5.18
CA ILE A 63 7.17 -16.36 4.95
C ILE A 63 5.88 -16.74 5.68
N ASN A 64 5.35 -15.81 6.47
CA ASN A 64 4.17 -16.07 7.28
C ASN A 64 2.90 -16.17 6.40
N THR A 65 2.41 -17.40 6.21
CA THR A 65 1.22 -17.66 5.39
C THR A 65 -0.09 -17.25 6.07
N ASP A 66 -0.10 -16.89 7.36
CA ASP A 66 -1.25 -16.24 7.98
C ASP A 66 -1.35 -14.77 7.56
N TYR A 67 -0.29 -14.17 7.02
CA TYR A 67 -0.26 -12.78 6.55
C TYR A 67 -0.27 -12.70 5.02
N TRP A 68 0.47 -13.57 4.34
CA TRP A 68 0.75 -13.45 2.91
C TRP A 68 0.24 -14.63 2.09
N THR A 69 -0.23 -14.33 0.88
CA THR A 69 -0.57 -15.28 -0.18
C THR A 69 0.26 -14.95 -1.41
N PHE A 70 0.84 -15.97 -2.05
CA PHE A 70 1.51 -15.81 -3.35
C PHE A 70 0.47 -15.81 -4.48
N GLU A 71 0.47 -14.77 -5.29
CA GLU A 71 -0.20 -14.80 -6.58
C GLU A 71 0.75 -15.40 -7.62
N THR A 72 0.21 -16.28 -8.47
CA THR A 72 1.01 -17.04 -9.43
C THR A 72 0.54 -16.80 -10.85
N GLY A 73 1.47 -16.86 -11.80
CA GLY A 73 1.16 -16.90 -13.22
C GLY A 73 1.87 -15.85 -14.06
N SER A 74 1.91 -16.13 -15.35
CA SER A 74 2.33 -15.23 -16.43
C SER A 74 1.10 -14.65 -17.15
N GLY A 75 1.31 -13.72 -18.07
CA GLY A 75 0.22 -13.17 -18.89
C GLY A 75 -0.02 -11.67 -18.69
N GLY A 76 0.95 -10.99 -18.09
CA GLY A 76 1.08 -9.55 -18.18
C GLY A 76 0.28 -8.70 -17.21
N TRP A 77 -0.57 -9.29 -16.35
CA TRP A 77 -1.16 -8.63 -15.18
C TRP A 77 -1.83 -7.27 -15.45
N GLY A 78 -2.42 -7.11 -16.65
CA GLY A 78 -3.04 -5.86 -17.11
C GLY A 78 -2.07 -4.85 -17.74
N ASN A 79 -0.76 -5.06 -17.57
CA ASN A 79 0.31 -4.14 -17.93
C ASN A 79 1.33 -4.69 -18.94
N ASN A 80 1.06 -5.83 -19.59
CA ASN A 80 1.99 -6.52 -20.50
C ASN A 80 3.35 -6.91 -19.85
N GLU A 81 3.33 -7.17 -18.55
CA GLU A 81 4.48 -7.65 -17.77
C GLU A 81 5.02 -9.01 -18.27
N LEU A 82 6.33 -9.24 -18.12
CA LEU A 82 7.03 -10.36 -18.75
C LEU A 82 7.36 -11.51 -17.80
N GLN A 83 7.25 -11.31 -16.48
CA GLN A 83 7.52 -12.35 -15.49
C GLN A 83 6.37 -13.36 -15.36
N ASN A 84 6.73 -14.56 -14.90
CA ASN A 84 5.83 -15.51 -14.27
C ASN A 84 5.99 -15.39 -12.75
N TYR A 85 4.96 -14.95 -12.02
CA TYR A 85 5.01 -14.99 -10.56
C TYR A 85 4.91 -16.44 -10.07
N THR A 86 5.78 -16.83 -9.14
CA THR A 86 5.88 -18.20 -8.63
C THR A 86 5.25 -18.35 -7.25
N ASN A 87 5.01 -19.61 -6.85
CA ASN A 87 4.45 -19.94 -5.53
C ASN A 87 5.55 -20.03 -4.46
N GLY A 88 6.32 -18.96 -4.29
CA GLY A 88 7.37 -18.84 -3.27
C GLY A 88 8.79 -19.20 -3.73
N ASP A 89 8.99 -19.73 -4.94
CA ASP A 89 10.34 -20.10 -5.44
C ASP A 89 11.28 -18.89 -5.63
N ASN A 90 10.70 -17.68 -5.67
CA ASN A 90 11.40 -16.42 -5.83
C ASN A 90 11.41 -15.55 -4.57
N ALA A 91 10.96 -16.08 -3.42
CA ALA A 91 10.92 -15.35 -2.17
C ALA A 91 11.47 -16.17 -1.01
N GLU A 92 12.34 -15.57 -0.21
CA GLU A 92 12.90 -16.20 1.00
C GLU A 92 13.04 -15.21 2.14
N ILE A 93 13.15 -15.74 3.36
CA ILE A 93 13.55 -14.94 4.51
C ILE A 93 15.04 -15.14 4.76
N ALA A 94 15.82 -14.07 4.70
CA ALA A 94 17.26 -14.08 4.93
C ALA A 94 17.69 -12.85 5.73
N ASP A 95 18.48 -13.06 6.78
CA ASP A 95 19.02 -12.02 7.66
C ASP A 95 17.95 -11.05 8.21
N GLY A 96 16.79 -11.59 8.61
CA GLY A 96 15.66 -10.83 9.16
C GLY A 96 14.93 -9.99 8.10
N LYS A 97 14.89 -10.44 6.85
CA LYS A 97 14.30 -9.70 5.71
C LYS A 97 13.61 -10.63 4.75
N LEU A 98 12.53 -10.15 4.15
CA LEU A 98 11.98 -10.74 2.94
C LEU A 98 12.86 -10.35 1.75
N ILE A 99 13.35 -11.33 1.01
CA ILE A 99 14.09 -11.14 -0.24
C ILE A 99 13.23 -11.66 -1.39
N ILE A 100 12.80 -10.77 -2.30
CA ILE A 100 12.14 -11.13 -3.55
C ILE A 100 13.19 -11.09 -4.66
N THR A 101 13.56 -12.25 -5.21
CA THR A 101 14.57 -12.39 -6.26
C THR A 101 13.94 -12.60 -7.62
N VAL A 102 14.25 -11.70 -8.55
CA VAL A 102 13.90 -11.83 -9.96
C VAL A 102 14.98 -12.64 -10.68
N ARG A 103 14.57 -13.67 -11.43
CA ARG A 103 15.48 -14.53 -12.21
C ARG A 103 15.11 -14.49 -13.68
N LYS A 104 16.12 -14.59 -14.54
CA LYS A 104 15.96 -14.77 -15.97
C LYS A 104 15.96 -16.28 -16.29
N GLU A 105 14.91 -16.74 -16.94
CA GLU A 105 14.75 -18.14 -17.34
C GLU A 105 15.29 -18.39 -18.76
N ASN A 106 15.21 -17.39 -19.64
CA ASN A 106 15.69 -17.47 -21.02
C ASN A 106 15.92 -16.08 -21.63
N GLU A 107 16.42 -16.03 -22.87
CA GLU A 107 16.79 -14.79 -23.56
C GLU A 107 15.66 -14.13 -24.38
N PHE A 108 14.45 -14.71 -24.42
CA PHE A 108 13.43 -14.34 -25.40
C PHE A 108 12.70 -13.02 -25.09
N LYS A 109 12.79 -12.51 -23.86
CA LYS A 109 12.15 -11.25 -23.41
C LYS A 109 10.64 -11.19 -23.71
N VAL A 110 9.95 -12.31 -23.57
CA VAL A 110 8.48 -12.45 -23.67
C VAL A 110 7.88 -12.90 -22.33
N ALA A 111 6.56 -12.89 -22.20
CA ALA A 111 5.87 -13.40 -21.00
C ALA A 111 6.37 -14.82 -20.63
N GLY A 112 6.80 -14.98 -19.38
CA GLY A 112 7.41 -16.20 -18.85
C GLY A 112 8.93 -16.31 -19.06
N SER A 113 9.60 -15.27 -19.60
CA SER A 113 11.07 -15.27 -19.73
C SER A 113 11.80 -14.97 -18.42
N TYR A 114 11.05 -14.54 -17.40
CA TYR A 114 11.56 -14.23 -16.07
C TYR A 114 10.64 -14.84 -15.02
N THR A 115 11.17 -15.06 -13.82
CA THR A 115 10.40 -15.45 -12.63
C THR A 115 10.56 -14.41 -11.53
N SER A 116 9.52 -14.22 -10.73
CA SER A 116 9.50 -13.24 -9.64
C SER A 116 8.43 -13.62 -8.60
N THR A 117 8.18 -12.75 -7.63
CA THR A 117 7.12 -12.88 -6.62
C THR A 117 6.17 -11.70 -6.63
N ARG A 118 4.89 -12.00 -6.43
CA ARG A 118 3.83 -11.07 -6.02
C ARG A 118 3.12 -11.64 -4.80
N MET A 119 3.26 -10.98 -3.66
CA MET A 119 2.65 -11.35 -2.39
C MET A 119 1.53 -10.38 -2.05
N ILE A 120 0.38 -10.91 -1.63
CA ILE A 120 -0.77 -10.11 -1.19
C ILE A 120 -1.19 -10.48 0.22
N SER A 121 -1.71 -9.51 0.97
CA SER A 121 -2.31 -9.74 2.29
C SER A 121 -3.84 -9.85 2.27
N LYS A 122 -4.45 -9.91 1.08
CA LYS A 122 -5.91 -9.97 0.89
C LYS A 122 -6.56 -11.09 1.70
N GLY A 123 -7.65 -10.78 2.40
CA GLY A 123 -8.38 -11.73 3.24
C GLY A 123 -7.64 -12.19 4.49
N LYS A 124 -6.47 -11.61 4.78
CA LYS A 124 -5.61 -11.95 5.93
C LYS A 124 -5.33 -10.72 6.78
N LYS A 125 -4.76 -9.69 6.17
CA LYS A 125 -4.47 -8.39 6.77
C LYS A 125 -4.92 -7.28 5.84
N GLU A 126 -5.94 -6.56 6.29
CA GLU A 126 -6.57 -5.46 5.59
C GLU A 126 -6.78 -4.32 6.58
N PHE A 127 -6.54 -3.09 6.13
CA PHE A 127 -6.54 -1.91 7.00
C PHE A 127 -7.35 -0.79 6.38
N THR A 128 -8.02 -0.02 7.23
CA THR A 128 -8.61 1.27 6.88
C THR A 128 -7.96 2.31 7.78
N TYR A 129 -7.36 3.33 7.16
CA TYR A 129 -6.63 4.40 7.85
C TYR A 129 -5.44 3.93 8.70
N GLY A 130 -4.63 4.88 9.11
CA GLY A 130 -3.44 4.70 9.93
C GLY A 130 -2.18 5.22 9.24
N ARG A 131 -1.05 4.88 9.86
CA ARG A 131 0.28 5.07 9.29
C ARG A 131 0.83 3.72 8.87
N MET A 132 1.14 3.56 7.60
CA MET A 132 1.72 2.35 7.02
C MET A 132 3.15 2.65 6.61
N GLU A 133 4.09 1.79 6.99
CA GLU A 133 5.51 1.94 6.68
C GLU A 133 6.06 0.61 6.17
N VAL A 134 6.71 0.64 5.01
CA VAL A 134 7.47 -0.49 4.48
C VAL A 134 8.91 -0.06 4.30
N ARG A 135 9.83 -0.71 5.02
CA ARG A 135 11.25 -0.42 4.89
C ARG A 135 11.88 -1.36 3.88
N ALA A 136 12.33 -0.85 2.74
CA ALA A 136 12.83 -1.67 1.65
C ALA A 136 14.02 -1.05 0.93
N LYS A 137 14.80 -1.89 0.26
CA LYS A 137 15.83 -1.54 -0.71
C LYS A 137 15.45 -2.14 -2.07
N LEU A 138 15.54 -1.33 -3.12
CA LEU A 138 15.01 -1.68 -4.44
C LEU A 138 16.05 -2.39 -5.32
N PRO A 139 15.62 -3.24 -6.27
CA PRO A 139 16.47 -3.75 -7.34
C PRO A 139 16.85 -2.64 -8.32
N SER A 140 17.95 -2.84 -9.03
CA SER A 140 18.42 -1.92 -10.07
C SER A 140 18.25 -2.46 -11.49
N GLY A 141 18.31 -1.53 -12.44
CA GLY A 141 18.53 -1.84 -13.86
C GLY A 141 17.29 -1.85 -14.75
N THR A 142 17.53 -1.52 -16.02
CA THR A 142 16.49 -1.33 -17.04
C THR A 142 15.60 -2.55 -17.20
N GLY A 143 14.30 -2.33 -17.01
CA GLY A 143 13.26 -3.36 -17.09
C GLY A 143 12.74 -3.83 -15.73
N MET A 144 13.37 -3.46 -14.61
CA MET A 144 12.84 -3.72 -13.26
C MET A 144 11.71 -2.76 -12.92
N TRP A 145 10.65 -3.27 -12.29
CA TRP A 145 9.54 -2.49 -11.77
C TRP A 145 9.08 -3.04 -10.40
N PRO A 146 9.80 -2.74 -9.31
CA PRO A 146 9.36 -3.06 -7.96
C PRO A 146 8.22 -2.13 -7.54
N ALA A 147 7.28 -2.68 -6.75
CA ALA A 147 6.15 -1.92 -6.22
C ALA A 147 5.81 -2.36 -4.79
N ILE A 148 5.47 -1.36 -3.98
CA ILE A 148 4.89 -1.47 -2.63
C ILE A 148 3.59 -0.68 -2.68
N TRP A 149 2.46 -1.37 -2.61
CA TRP A 149 1.18 -0.77 -2.90
C TRP A 149 0.05 -1.48 -2.16
N MET A 150 -1.14 -0.91 -2.25
CA MET A 150 -2.35 -1.44 -1.63
C MET A 150 -3.52 -1.41 -2.61
N LEU A 151 -4.46 -2.33 -2.40
CA LEU A 151 -5.62 -2.50 -3.27
C LEU A 151 -6.87 -2.81 -2.44
N GLY A 152 -8.04 -2.36 -2.90
CA GLY A 152 -9.27 -2.50 -2.13
C GLY A 152 -9.66 -3.95 -1.88
N GLY A 153 -9.98 -4.29 -0.62
CA GLY A 153 -10.46 -5.63 -0.25
C GLY A 153 -11.71 -6.05 -1.04
N ASN A 154 -12.51 -5.06 -1.43
CA ASN A 154 -13.71 -5.19 -2.27
C ASN A 154 -13.42 -5.37 -3.78
N ILE A 155 -12.16 -5.54 -4.22
CA ILE A 155 -11.84 -5.72 -5.66
C ILE A 155 -12.63 -6.84 -6.34
N SER A 156 -12.99 -7.90 -5.63
CA SER A 156 -13.81 -8.98 -6.20
C SER A 156 -15.28 -8.63 -6.43
N THR A 157 -15.79 -7.56 -5.78
CA THR A 157 -17.17 -7.10 -5.95
C THR A 157 -17.24 -5.85 -6.82
N GLU A 158 -16.34 -4.88 -6.63
CA GLU A 158 -16.36 -3.59 -7.34
C GLU A 158 -15.44 -3.56 -8.58
N GLY A 159 -14.39 -4.39 -8.59
CA GLY A 159 -13.37 -4.37 -9.64
C GLY A 159 -12.47 -3.13 -9.61
N TRP A 160 -11.41 -3.17 -10.40
CA TRP A 160 -10.51 -2.03 -10.60
C TRP A 160 -11.06 -1.11 -11.70
N PRO A 161 -10.96 0.24 -11.56
CA PRO A 161 -10.33 1.00 -10.48
C PRO A 161 -11.30 1.41 -9.35
N ALA A 162 -12.51 0.87 -9.31
CA ALA A 162 -13.53 1.25 -8.31
C ALA A 162 -13.18 0.80 -6.88
N CYS A 163 -12.40 -0.26 -6.73
CA CYS A 163 -11.88 -0.70 -5.43
C CYS A 163 -10.88 0.29 -4.80
N GLY A 164 -10.33 1.21 -5.59
CA GLY A 164 -9.19 2.03 -5.19
C GLY A 164 -7.87 1.25 -5.23
N GLU A 165 -6.81 1.97 -5.55
CA GLU A 165 -5.41 1.53 -5.54
C GLU A 165 -4.55 2.65 -4.94
N ILE A 166 -3.63 2.27 -4.07
CA ILE A 166 -2.73 3.18 -3.35
C ILE A 166 -1.30 2.69 -3.56
N ASP A 167 -0.59 3.31 -4.49
CA ASP A 167 0.80 3.00 -4.76
C ASP A 167 1.69 3.81 -3.81
N ILE A 168 2.10 3.19 -2.71
CA ILE A 168 2.97 3.83 -1.71
C ILE A 168 4.34 4.13 -2.32
N MET A 169 4.86 3.17 -3.10
CA MET A 169 6.07 3.32 -3.89
C MET A 169 6.01 2.45 -5.13
N GLU A 170 6.24 3.07 -6.28
CA GLU A 170 6.69 2.41 -7.50
C GLU A 170 8.05 2.97 -7.94
N TYR A 171 8.79 2.14 -8.66
CA TYR A 171 10.07 2.50 -9.26
C TYR A 171 10.23 1.81 -10.60
N VAL A 172 10.96 2.43 -11.53
CA VAL A 172 11.26 1.82 -12.83
C VAL A 172 12.76 1.96 -13.10
N GLY A 173 13.46 0.83 -13.25
CA GLY A 173 14.91 0.82 -13.33
C GLY A 173 15.51 1.46 -14.59
N TYR A 174 14.69 1.88 -15.56
CA TYR A 174 15.15 2.71 -16.69
C TYR A 174 15.31 4.19 -16.30
N GLN A 175 14.68 4.63 -15.20
CA GLN A 175 14.75 5.96 -14.63
C GLN A 175 15.27 5.84 -13.21
N PRO A 176 16.60 5.65 -13.03
CA PRO A 176 17.16 5.52 -11.72
C PRO A 176 16.93 6.78 -10.88
N ASP A 177 17.07 6.63 -9.57
CA ASP A 177 17.01 7.72 -8.59
C ASP A 177 15.64 8.41 -8.48
N VAL A 178 14.56 7.81 -8.99
CA VAL A 178 13.21 8.40 -8.93
C VAL A 178 12.17 7.36 -8.52
N VAL A 179 11.48 7.64 -7.42
CA VAL A 179 10.31 6.86 -6.97
C VAL A 179 9.03 7.63 -7.23
N HIS A 180 7.94 6.88 -7.33
CA HIS A 180 6.60 7.38 -7.66
C HIS A 180 5.61 6.96 -6.57
N ALA A 181 4.68 7.84 -6.25
CA ALA A 181 3.51 7.53 -5.44
C ALA A 181 2.26 7.97 -6.20
N THR A 182 1.28 7.09 -6.29
CA THR A 182 0.11 7.27 -7.16
C THR A 182 -1.15 6.74 -6.47
N VAL A 183 -2.28 7.38 -6.75
CA VAL A 183 -3.61 6.95 -6.34
C VAL A 183 -4.44 6.72 -7.60
N HIS A 184 -5.00 5.51 -7.74
CA HIS A 184 -5.93 5.20 -8.81
C HIS A 184 -7.36 5.01 -8.29
N THR A 185 -8.29 5.66 -8.97
CA THR A 185 -9.73 5.61 -8.72
C THR A 185 -10.49 5.66 -10.04
N THR A 186 -11.83 5.61 -10.00
CA THR A 186 -12.62 5.83 -11.22
C THR A 186 -12.54 7.27 -11.75
N SER A 187 -12.16 8.24 -10.90
CA SER A 187 -11.93 9.62 -11.32
C SER A 187 -10.59 9.83 -12.05
N GLY A 188 -9.63 8.91 -11.88
CA GLY A 188 -8.33 8.93 -12.56
C GLY A 188 -7.57 7.63 -12.30
N SER A 189 -7.20 6.91 -13.37
CA SER A 189 -6.54 5.60 -13.28
C SER A 189 -5.59 5.34 -14.45
N GLY A 190 -4.73 4.31 -14.32
CA GLY A 190 -3.67 4.02 -15.28
C GLY A 190 -2.76 5.22 -15.47
N ALA A 191 -2.51 5.62 -16.71
CA ALA A 191 -1.68 6.81 -17.00
C ALA A 191 -2.26 8.15 -16.49
N ASN A 192 -3.51 8.17 -15.99
CA ASN A 192 -4.17 9.36 -15.43
C ASN A 192 -4.43 9.22 -13.91
N GLY A 193 -3.68 8.35 -13.21
CA GLY A 193 -3.67 8.34 -11.74
C GLY A 193 -3.25 9.70 -11.17
N ASP A 194 -3.72 10.02 -9.97
CA ASP A 194 -3.28 11.21 -9.26
C ASP A 194 -2.04 10.86 -8.46
N GLY A 195 -0.90 11.46 -8.81
CA GLY A 195 0.37 11.04 -8.27
C GLY A 195 1.48 12.05 -8.47
N SER A 196 2.63 11.77 -7.88
CA SER A 196 3.83 12.59 -8.00
C SER A 196 5.07 11.71 -7.90
N SER A 197 6.19 12.21 -8.39
CA SER A 197 7.49 11.54 -8.26
C SER A 197 8.45 12.35 -7.42
N LYS A 198 9.46 11.67 -6.89
CA LYS A 198 10.48 12.28 -6.04
C LYS A 198 11.84 11.65 -6.29
N ALA A 199 12.86 12.50 -6.31
CA ALA A 199 14.24 12.05 -6.42
C ALA A 199 14.66 11.33 -5.14
N LEU A 200 15.34 10.19 -5.30
CA LEU A 200 15.88 9.33 -4.25
C LEU A 200 17.11 8.59 -4.79
N GLU A 201 18.27 9.24 -4.79
CA GLU A 201 19.53 8.73 -5.37
C GLU A 201 20.08 7.44 -4.74
N THR A 202 19.57 7.03 -3.58
CA THR A 202 20.05 5.85 -2.86
C THR A 202 19.03 4.72 -2.81
N ALA A 203 17.99 4.78 -3.65
CA ALA A 203 16.90 3.80 -3.67
C ALA A 203 17.39 2.36 -3.94
N GLU A 204 18.47 2.20 -4.71
CA GLU A 204 19.04 0.91 -5.10
C GLU A 204 20.13 0.45 -4.11
N GLU A 205 20.75 1.38 -3.37
CA GLU A 205 21.91 1.15 -2.49
C GLU A 205 21.54 1.00 -1.02
N ALA A 206 20.50 1.72 -0.58
CA ALA A 206 20.13 1.86 0.82
C ALA A 206 18.68 1.45 1.08
N PHE A 207 18.40 1.07 2.32
CA PHE A 207 17.04 0.87 2.77
C PHE A 207 16.41 2.22 3.10
N HIS A 208 15.23 2.45 2.56
CA HIS A 208 14.38 3.59 2.85
C HIS A 208 13.05 3.15 3.43
N VAL A 209 12.41 4.00 4.21
CA VAL A 209 11.03 3.79 4.65
C VAL A 209 10.10 4.43 3.63
N TYR A 210 9.28 3.63 2.96
CA TYR A 210 8.20 4.10 2.09
C TYR A 210 6.93 4.13 2.92
N GLY A 211 6.38 5.33 3.11
CA GLY A 211 5.36 5.58 4.11
C GLY A 211 4.09 6.19 3.55
N LEU A 212 2.98 5.86 4.20
CA LEU A 212 1.65 6.41 3.96
C LEU A 212 1.05 6.81 5.32
N ILE A 213 0.59 8.03 5.44
CA ILE A 213 -0.39 8.43 6.47
C ILE A 213 -1.72 8.56 5.75
N TRP A 214 -2.72 7.82 6.18
CA TRP A 214 -4.04 7.79 5.56
C TRP A 214 -5.09 7.92 6.65
N ASP A 215 -5.98 8.91 6.51
CA ASP A 215 -7.18 9.03 7.32
C ASP A 215 -8.37 9.45 6.46
N ALA A 216 -9.52 9.73 7.07
CA ALA A 216 -10.74 10.12 6.37
C ALA A 216 -10.62 11.45 5.59
N LYS A 217 -9.57 12.26 5.80
CA LYS A 217 -9.36 13.53 5.12
C LYS A 217 -8.38 13.43 3.97
N GLU A 218 -7.27 12.72 4.14
CA GLU A 218 -6.16 12.75 3.18
C GLU A 218 -5.27 11.52 3.25
N MET A 219 -4.47 11.37 2.20
CA MET A 219 -3.32 10.49 2.15
C MET A 219 -2.06 11.31 1.95
N ILE A 220 -1.06 11.10 2.80
CA ILE A 220 0.26 11.72 2.72
C ILE A 220 1.28 10.61 2.52
N PHE A 221 1.91 10.60 1.36
CA PHE A 221 2.96 9.66 0.98
C PHE A 221 4.30 10.29 1.31
N TYR A 222 5.24 9.53 1.87
CA TYR A 222 6.53 10.06 2.29
C TYR A 222 7.66 9.03 2.21
N ILE A 223 8.90 9.52 2.29
CA ILE A 223 10.11 8.70 2.30
C ILE A 223 10.92 9.02 3.55
N ASP A 224 11.29 8.01 4.34
CA ASP A 224 12.10 8.05 5.58
C ASP A 224 11.47 8.79 6.77
N SER A 225 10.82 9.94 6.55
CA SER A 225 10.16 10.74 7.57
C SER A 225 8.86 11.34 7.01
N PRO A 226 7.77 11.44 7.82
CA PRO A 226 6.53 12.11 7.42
C PRO A 226 6.71 13.54 6.87
N GLU A 227 7.77 14.24 7.27
CA GLU A 227 8.09 15.58 6.76
C GLU A 227 8.56 15.57 5.30
N ASN A 228 9.08 14.44 4.83
CA ASN A 228 9.66 14.28 3.50
C ASN A 228 8.61 13.79 2.50
N VAL A 229 7.53 14.55 2.34
CA VAL A 229 6.36 14.23 1.51
C VAL A 229 6.72 14.03 0.03
N THR A 230 6.23 12.95 -0.55
CA THR A 230 6.30 12.62 -1.99
C THR A 230 5.03 13.05 -2.72
N HIS A 231 3.87 12.79 -2.13
CA HIS A 231 2.57 13.11 -2.72
C HIS A 231 1.53 13.33 -1.61
N THR A 232 0.51 14.13 -1.89
CA THR A 232 -0.66 14.31 -1.02
C THR A 232 -1.93 14.18 -1.85
N TYR A 233 -2.78 13.23 -1.49
CA TYR A 233 -4.08 13.03 -2.11
C TYR A 233 -5.20 13.45 -1.13
N ALA A 234 -5.83 14.58 -1.42
CA ALA A 234 -6.82 15.22 -0.54
C ALA A 234 -7.93 15.92 -1.35
N PRO A 235 -8.80 15.17 -2.07
CA PRO A 235 -9.89 15.78 -2.81
C PRO A 235 -10.83 16.55 -1.87
N PHE A 236 -11.14 17.79 -2.24
CA PHE A 236 -11.99 18.69 -1.46
C PHE A 236 -13.40 18.12 -1.24
N ASN A 237 -14.02 17.61 -2.32
CA ASN A 237 -15.29 16.90 -2.27
C ASN A 237 -15.04 15.41 -2.48
N LYS A 238 -15.20 14.62 -1.42
CA LYS A 238 -15.07 13.16 -1.46
C LYS A 238 -16.37 12.54 -1.97
N THR A 239 -16.23 11.66 -2.95
CA THR A 239 -17.31 10.86 -3.55
C THR A 239 -16.82 9.43 -3.71
N ALA A 240 -17.72 8.49 -3.95
CA ALA A 240 -17.33 7.11 -4.26
C ALA A 240 -16.39 7.00 -5.49
N SER A 241 -16.37 8.00 -6.38
CA SER A 241 -15.53 7.95 -7.57
C SER A 241 -14.07 8.38 -7.33
N ASN A 242 -13.82 9.26 -6.35
CA ASN A 242 -12.48 9.78 -6.05
C ASN A 242 -12.00 9.44 -4.64
N TRP A 243 -12.84 8.84 -3.82
CA TRP A 243 -12.48 8.44 -2.46
C TRP A 243 -13.17 7.13 -2.09
N PRO A 244 -12.82 6.00 -2.73
CA PRO A 244 -13.21 4.67 -2.27
C PRO A 244 -12.47 4.23 -0.99
N PHE A 245 -11.69 5.14 -0.39
CA PHE A 245 -10.73 4.87 0.69
C PHE A 245 -11.30 5.09 2.09
N ASP A 246 -12.62 4.89 2.23
CA ASP A 246 -13.23 4.61 3.53
C ASP A 246 -13.44 3.09 3.72
N LEU A 247 -13.01 2.29 2.73
CA LEU A 247 -13.02 0.84 2.73
C LEU A 247 -11.61 0.26 2.90
N SER A 248 -11.55 -0.98 3.38
CA SER A 248 -10.30 -1.65 3.70
C SER A 248 -9.44 -1.91 2.46
N GLN A 249 -8.12 -1.82 2.65
CA GLN A 249 -7.10 -2.06 1.63
C GLN A 249 -6.14 -3.13 2.13
N PHE A 250 -5.68 -4.03 1.25
CA PHE A 250 -4.63 -5.02 1.55
C PHE A 250 -3.31 -4.63 0.88
N PHE A 251 -2.18 -5.05 1.45
CA PHE A 251 -0.85 -4.83 0.89
C PHE A 251 -0.56 -5.76 -0.27
N ILE A 252 0.23 -5.25 -1.22
CA ILE A 252 0.85 -5.98 -2.31
C ILE A 252 2.33 -5.61 -2.35
N LEU A 253 3.19 -6.63 -2.36
CA LEU A 253 4.63 -6.51 -2.55
C LEU A 253 5.02 -7.34 -3.77
N ASN A 254 5.59 -6.71 -4.80
CA ASN A 254 6.05 -7.44 -5.98
C ASN A 254 7.24 -6.78 -6.67
N VAL A 255 7.88 -7.55 -7.55
CA VAL A 255 8.80 -7.02 -8.55
C VAL A 255 8.39 -7.50 -9.94
N ALA A 256 7.84 -6.61 -10.74
CA ALA A 256 7.53 -6.87 -12.14
C ALA A 256 8.77 -6.70 -13.03
N VAL A 257 8.71 -7.28 -14.24
CA VAL A 257 9.73 -7.17 -15.28
C VAL A 257 9.09 -6.74 -16.59
N GLY A 258 9.59 -5.66 -17.17
CA GLY A 258 9.06 -5.10 -18.40
C GLY A 258 7.72 -4.40 -18.18
N GLY A 259 6.72 -4.73 -19.00
CA GLY A 259 5.43 -4.04 -19.00
C GLY A 259 5.43 -2.72 -19.78
N ASN A 260 4.24 -2.12 -19.89
CA ASN A 260 4.00 -0.89 -20.65
C ASN A 260 4.84 0.29 -20.14
N TRP A 261 5.13 0.31 -18.84
CA TRP A 261 5.90 1.37 -18.20
C TRP A 261 7.31 0.92 -17.83
N GLY A 262 7.47 -0.06 -16.94
CA GLY A 262 8.79 -0.56 -16.53
C GLY A 262 9.69 -1.06 -17.68
N GLY A 263 9.07 -1.51 -18.79
CA GLY A 263 9.75 -2.01 -19.98
C GLY A 263 9.83 -1.02 -21.13
N VAL A 264 9.52 0.27 -20.93
CA VAL A 264 9.50 1.26 -22.03
C VAL A 264 10.85 1.41 -22.74
N GLN A 265 11.97 1.18 -22.04
CA GLN A 265 13.32 1.11 -22.61
C GLN A 265 13.83 -0.33 -22.82
N GLY A 266 12.92 -1.32 -22.79
CA GLY A 266 13.22 -2.74 -22.86
C GLY A 266 13.64 -3.33 -21.51
N VAL A 267 14.20 -4.54 -21.55
CA VAL A 267 14.78 -5.23 -20.40
C VAL A 267 16.24 -5.57 -20.71
N ASP A 268 17.15 -5.25 -19.81
CA ASP A 268 18.56 -5.68 -19.92
C ASP A 268 18.73 -7.07 -19.28
N ASN A 269 19.06 -8.07 -20.09
CA ASN A 269 19.22 -9.46 -19.60
C ASN A 269 20.51 -9.70 -18.82
N THR A 270 21.43 -8.73 -18.79
CA THR A 270 22.74 -8.86 -18.12
C THR A 270 22.70 -8.51 -16.64
N ILE A 271 21.63 -7.84 -16.17
CA ILE A 271 21.50 -7.39 -14.77
C ILE A 271 21.03 -8.50 -13.81
N PHE A 272 20.52 -9.61 -14.33
CA PHE A 272 19.92 -10.66 -13.50
C PHE A 272 20.97 -11.57 -12.83
N PRO A 273 20.71 -12.06 -11.61
CA PRO A 273 19.50 -11.82 -10.81
C PRO A 273 19.48 -10.43 -10.15
N GLN A 274 18.27 -9.92 -9.89
CA GLN A 274 18.01 -8.69 -9.13
C GLN A 274 17.12 -9.00 -7.93
N SER A 275 17.14 -8.16 -6.90
CA SER A 275 16.30 -8.40 -5.71
C SER A 275 15.79 -7.14 -5.05
N MET A 276 14.53 -7.18 -4.62
CA MET A 276 13.98 -6.26 -3.64
C MET A 276 14.13 -6.90 -2.26
N ALA A 277 14.68 -6.15 -1.30
CA ALA A 277 14.78 -6.58 0.08
C ALA A 277 13.84 -5.74 0.95
N VAL A 278 12.99 -6.37 1.74
CA VAL A 278 12.05 -5.72 2.66
C VAL A 278 12.41 -6.11 4.08
N ASP A 279 12.73 -5.12 4.90
CA ASP A 279 13.11 -5.26 6.30
C ASP A 279 11.88 -5.42 7.19
N TYR A 280 10.84 -4.61 6.97
CA TYR A 280 9.57 -4.78 7.68
C TYR A 280 8.41 -4.17 6.91
N VAL A 281 7.21 -4.61 7.28
CA VAL A 281 5.94 -3.90 7.05
C VAL A 281 5.34 -3.60 8.42
N ARG A 282 4.98 -2.33 8.69
CA ARG A 282 4.38 -1.90 9.95
C ARG A 282 3.15 -1.06 9.71
N VAL A 283 2.13 -1.26 10.53
CA VAL A 283 0.89 -0.49 10.53
C VAL A 283 0.63 0.03 11.93
N TYR A 284 0.44 1.34 12.02
CA TYR A 284 0.09 2.05 13.24
C TYR A 284 -1.29 2.67 13.08
N GLN A 285 -2.11 2.63 14.13
CA GLN A 285 -3.44 3.26 14.14
C GLN A 285 -3.64 4.00 15.46
N SER A 286 -4.49 5.03 15.44
CA SER A 286 -4.99 5.66 16.66
C SER A 286 -5.99 4.72 17.34
N ASN A 287 -5.94 4.67 18.67
CA ASN A 287 -6.92 3.96 19.49
C ASN A 287 -8.32 4.59 19.40
#